data_AF-A0A383EF60-F1
#
_entry.id   AF-A0A383EF60-F1
#
_cell.length_a   1.000
_cell.length_b   1.000
_cell.length_c   1.000
_cell.angle_alpha   90.00
_cell.angle_beta   90.00
_cell.angle_gamma   90.00
#
_symmetry.space_group_name_H-M   'P 1'
#
loop_
_entity.id
_entity.type
_entity.pdbx_description
1 polymer ?
#
loop_
_entity_poly.entity_id
_entity_poly.type
_entity_poly.pdbx_seq_one_letter_code
_entity_poly.pdbx_strand_id
1 'polypeptide(L)'
;MSARIGVCGIFIECNHFTVQLADRATFERSEWLCGGELLAKDTGVLGGMMSVLRANDSEPVPLLYASACPSGAVRAEVYDALKNELLEWLDNAGELDGILLCLHGAGAAVNAPDMEGDLARAIRERVGDAMPIVGTLD
;
A
#
# COMPACT_ATOMS: atom_id res chain seq x y z
N MET A 1 16.24 -17.64 10.79
CA MET A 1 16.09 -16.18 10.90
C MET A 1 14.60 -15.88 10.79
N SER A 2 14.11 -14.85 11.45
CA SER A 2 12.72 -14.39 11.28
C SER A 2 12.56 -13.83 9.87
N ALA A 3 11.46 -14.17 9.17
CA ALA A 3 11.21 -13.65 7.84
C ALA A 3 10.83 -12.16 7.92
N ARG A 4 11.47 -11.31 7.11
CA ARG A 4 11.23 -9.86 7.05
C ARG A 4 10.23 -9.56 5.96
N ILE A 5 9.03 -9.11 6.34
CA ILE A 5 7.92 -8.93 5.40
C ILE A 5 7.57 -7.45 5.28
N GLY A 6 7.78 -6.88 4.10
CA GLY A 6 7.36 -5.51 3.80
C GLY A 6 5.83 -5.41 3.80
N VAL A 7 5.28 -4.43 4.51
CA VAL A 7 3.82 -4.20 4.56
C VAL A 7 3.51 -2.81 4.04
N CYS A 8 2.66 -2.75 3.01
CA CYS A 8 2.30 -1.49 2.35
C CYS A 8 0.98 -1.57 1.60
N GLY A 9 0.50 -0.43 1.08
CA GLY A 9 -0.67 -0.39 0.21
C GLY A 9 -1.25 1.01 -0.01
N ILE A 10 -2.02 1.15 -1.08
CA ILE A 10 -2.89 2.30 -1.33
C ILE A 10 -4.30 1.75 -1.45
N PHE A 11 -5.17 2.10 -0.50
CA PHE A 11 -6.49 1.51 -0.34
C PHE A 11 -7.58 2.57 -0.56
N ILE A 12 -8.23 2.52 -1.74
CA ILE A 12 -9.34 3.40 -2.09
C ILE A 12 -10.21 2.72 -3.14
N GLU A 13 -11.52 2.90 -3.05
CA GLU A 13 -12.47 2.58 -4.11
C GLU A 13 -12.72 3.82 -4.96
N CYS A 14 -12.58 3.71 -6.28
CA CYS A 14 -12.76 4.84 -7.20
C CYS A 14 -14.00 4.69 -8.07
N ASN A 15 -14.77 5.78 -8.15
CA ASN A 15 -15.88 5.95 -9.08
C ASN A 15 -15.49 6.92 -10.21
N HIS A 16 -15.44 6.43 -11.45
CA HIS A 16 -15.06 7.23 -12.62
C HIS A 16 -16.11 8.28 -13.04
N PHE A 17 -17.35 8.19 -12.52
CA PHE A 17 -18.44 9.09 -12.92
C PHE A 17 -18.56 10.34 -12.04
N THR A 18 -17.79 10.46 -10.96
CA THR A 18 -17.74 11.70 -10.18
C THR A 18 -16.71 12.68 -10.76
N VAL A 19 -17.05 13.97 -10.69
CA VAL A 19 -16.16 15.06 -11.11
C VAL A 19 -15.12 15.42 -10.04
N GLN A 20 -15.32 14.99 -8.80
CA GLN A 20 -14.42 15.28 -7.70
C GLN A 20 -13.35 14.20 -7.61
N LEU A 21 -12.12 14.56 -7.99
CA LEU A 21 -10.96 13.70 -7.85
C LEU A 21 -10.51 13.60 -6.39
N ALA A 22 -9.97 12.45 -6.00
CA ALA A 22 -9.33 12.27 -4.70
C ALA A 22 -7.99 13.02 -4.67
N ASP A 23 -7.86 13.92 -3.70
CA ASP A 23 -6.66 14.71 -3.44
C ASP A 23 -5.89 14.20 -2.22
N ARG A 24 -4.75 14.82 -1.90
CA ARG A 24 -3.95 14.42 -0.72
C ARG A 24 -4.76 14.48 0.57
N ALA A 25 -5.57 15.53 0.73
CA ALA A 25 -6.43 15.69 1.89
C ALA A 25 -7.45 14.54 2.02
N THR A 26 -7.80 13.86 0.94
CA THR A 26 -8.69 12.69 0.95
C THR A 26 -8.07 11.51 1.68
N PHE A 27 -6.76 11.31 1.59
CA PHE A 27 -6.02 10.30 2.36
C PHE A 27 -5.67 10.78 3.77
N GLU A 28 -5.22 12.03 3.92
CA GLU A 28 -4.84 12.58 5.24
C GLU A 28 -6.00 12.64 6.25
N ARG A 29 -7.25 12.74 5.78
CA ARG A 29 -8.44 12.66 6.64
C ARG A 29 -8.76 11.24 7.12
N SER A 30 -8.19 10.24 6.47
CA SER A 30 -8.37 8.82 6.76
C SER A 30 -7.07 8.28 7.34
N GLU A 31 -6.26 7.58 6.54
CA GLU A 31 -5.01 7.01 7.04
C GLU A 31 -3.86 7.32 6.09
N TRP A 32 -2.76 7.82 6.65
CA TRP A 32 -1.46 7.94 6.01
C TRP A 32 -0.41 7.45 7.01
N LEU A 33 -0.18 6.14 7.02
CA LEU A 33 0.58 5.46 8.07
C LEU A 33 1.95 5.05 7.55
N CYS A 34 2.98 5.36 8.34
CA CYS A 34 4.34 4.88 8.14
C CYS A 34 4.99 4.50 9.48
N GLY A 35 6.11 3.78 9.42
CA GLY A 35 6.91 3.44 10.59
C GLY A 35 6.09 2.83 11.74
N GLY A 36 6.25 3.39 12.94
CA GLY A 36 5.61 2.90 14.16
C GLY A 36 4.08 2.95 14.14
N GLU A 37 3.47 3.91 13.43
CA GLU A 37 2.01 4.03 13.35
C GLU A 37 1.40 2.89 12.52
N LEU A 38 2.06 2.54 11.41
CA LEU A 38 1.68 1.38 10.61
C LEU A 38 1.82 0.09 11.44
N LEU A 39 2.93 -0.04 12.18
CA LEU A 39 3.17 -1.19 13.05
C LEU A 39 2.22 -1.29 14.23
N ALA A 40 1.60 -0.19 14.66
CA ALA A 40 0.64 -0.18 15.75
C ALA A 40 -0.77 -0.63 15.33
N LYS A 41 -1.04 -0.79 14.03
CA LYS A 41 -2.36 -1.16 13.54
C LYS A 41 -2.76 -2.57 14.00
N ASP A 42 -3.96 -2.66 14.56
CA ASP A 42 -4.55 -3.88 15.14
C ASP A 42 -5.97 -4.17 14.64
N THR A 43 -6.49 -3.36 13.72
CA THR A 43 -7.84 -3.45 13.17
C THR A 43 -7.84 -3.55 11.64
N GLY A 44 -8.93 -4.07 11.09
CA GLY A 44 -9.11 -4.24 9.64
C GLY A 44 -8.14 -5.26 9.02
N VAL A 45 -8.00 -5.21 7.70
CA VAL A 45 -7.11 -6.11 6.94
C VAL A 45 -5.66 -5.97 7.41
N LEU A 46 -5.19 -4.73 7.58
CA LEU A 46 -3.83 -4.45 8.04
C LEU A 46 -3.56 -5.00 9.44
N GLY A 47 -4.51 -4.87 10.37
CA GLY A 47 -4.41 -5.50 11.70
C GLY A 47 -4.37 -7.03 11.64
N GLY A 48 -5.15 -7.63 10.75
CA GLY A 48 -5.10 -9.08 10.48
C GLY A 48 -3.73 -9.52 9.98
N MET A 49 -3.14 -8.78 9.02
CA MET A 49 -1.78 -9.03 8.54
C MET A 49 -0.76 -8.97 9.69
N MET A 50 -0.80 -7.90 10.51
CA MET A 50 0.09 -7.75 11.66
C MET A 50 -0.07 -8.90 12.67
N SER A 51 -1.30 -9.32 12.94
CA SER A 51 -1.58 -10.44 13.85
C SER A 51 -0.96 -11.74 13.36
N VAL A 52 -1.15 -12.07 12.06
CA VAL A 52 -0.61 -13.29 11.46
C VAL A 52 0.93 -13.27 11.40
N LEU A 53 1.53 -12.14 11.00
CA LEU A 53 2.99 -12.01 10.95
C LEU A 53 3.61 -12.24 12.33
N ARG A 54 3.07 -11.59 13.38
CA ARG A 54 3.55 -11.77 14.76
C ARG A 54 3.35 -13.20 15.26
N ALA A 55 2.22 -13.84 14.94
CA ALA A 55 1.93 -15.22 15.34
C ALA A 55 2.85 -16.26 14.68
N ASN A 56 3.49 -15.90 13.56
CA ASN A 56 4.42 -16.76 12.82
C ASN A 56 5.89 -16.31 12.98
N ASP A 57 6.20 -15.55 14.03
CA ASP A 57 7.55 -15.04 14.31
C ASP A 57 8.20 -14.34 13.09
N SER A 58 7.40 -13.64 12.28
CA SER A 58 7.85 -12.82 11.15
C SER A 58 7.95 -11.35 11.56
N GLU A 59 8.96 -10.64 11.04
CA GLU A 59 9.20 -9.22 11.29
C GLU A 59 8.43 -8.38 10.26
N PRO A 60 7.35 -7.68 10.65
CA PRO A 60 6.73 -6.70 9.77
C PRO A 60 7.65 -5.49 9.57
N VAL A 61 7.99 -5.18 8.32
CA VAL A 61 8.75 -4.00 7.94
C VAL A 61 7.78 -2.97 7.37
N PRO A 62 7.51 -1.85 8.07
CA PRO A 62 6.53 -0.87 7.62
C PRO A 62 7.11 -0.04 6.48
N LEU A 63 6.40 0.02 5.35
CA LEU A 63 6.73 0.95 4.27
C LEU A 63 5.77 2.15 4.34
N LEU A 64 4.76 2.17 3.47
CA LEU A 64 3.69 3.16 3.48
C LEU A 64 2.34 2.44 3.32
N TYR A 65 1.36 2.82 4.13
CA TYR A 65 -0.03 2.48 3.91
C TYR A 65 -0.88 3.74 3.92
N ALA A 66 -1.58 4.01 2.82
CA ALA A 66 -2.51 5.11 2.71
C ALA A 66 -3.91 4.56 2.41
N SER A 67 -4.92 5.01 3.16
CA SER A 67 -6.31 4.65 2.91
C SER A 67 -7.20 5.88 2.82
N ALA A 68 -8.26 5.76 2.04
CA ALA A 68 -9.25 6.81 1.89
C ALA A 68 -10.66 6.20 1.73
N CYS A 69 -11.68 6.95 2.15
CA CYS A 69 -13.06 6.63 1.81
C CYS A 69 -13.27 6.61 0.29
N PRO A 70 -14.26 5.85 -0.21
CA PRO A 70 -14.62 5.83 -1.63
C PRO A 70 -14.79 7.23 -2.22
N SER A 71 -14.20 7.47 -3.39
CA SER A 71 -14.14 8.80 -4.01
C SER A 71 -14.01 8.70 -5.53
N GLY A 72 -13.72 9.83 -6.20
CA GLY A 72 -13.30 9.80 -7.61
C GLY A 72 -11.90 9.24 -7.79
N ALA A 73 -11.47 9.17 -9.05
CA ALA A 73 -10.09 8.80 -9.37
C ALA A 73 -9.09 9.70 -8.63
N VAL A 74 -7.98 9.12 -8.21
CA VAL A 74 -6.89 9.82 -7.54
C VAL A 74 -6.22 10.77 -8.53
N ARG A 75 -5.99 12.02 -8.09
CA ARG A 75 -5.21 12.99 -8.86
C ARG A 75 -3.84 12.41 -9.21
N ALA A 76 -3.37 12.64 -10.44
CA ALA A 76 -2.11 12.08 -10.92
C ALA A 76 -0.94 12.44 -9.99
N GLU A 77 -0.85 13.72 -9.60
CA GLU A 77 0.20 14.21 -8.70
C GLU A 77 0.15 13.59 -7.29
N VAL A 78 -1.03 13.14 -6.85
CA VAL A 78 -1.21 12.51 -5.54
C VAL A 78 -0.84 11.03 -5.60
N TYR A 79 -1.23 10.34 -6.67
CA TYR A 79 -0.82 8.96 -6.88
C TYR A 79 0.70 8.84 -7.05
N ASP A 80 1.29 9.72 -7.86
CA ASP A 80 2.75 9.76 -8.05
C ASP A 80 3.48 10.00 -6.72
N ALA A 81 2.98 10.91 -5.87
CA ALA A 81 3.56 11.15 -4.55
C ALA A 81 3.48 9.90 -3.65
N LEU A 82 2.30 9.27 -3.55
CA LEU A 82 2.09 8.05 -2.77
C LEU A 82 2.97 6.90 -3.24
N LYS A 83 3.00 6.65 -4.55
CA LYS A 83 3.78 5.60 -5.18
C LYS A 83 5.28 5.84 -4.94
N ASN A 84 5.76 7.05 -5.17
CA ASN A 84 7.18 7.37 -4.98
C ASN A 84 7.59 7.24 -3.51
N GLU A 85 6.78 7.75 -2.57
CA GLU A 85 7.07 7.61 -1.14
C GLU A 85 7.12 6.14 -0.72
N LEU A 86 6.17 5.31 -1.17
CA LEU A 86 6.18 3.87 -0.89
C LEU A 86 7.45 3.20 -1.44
N LEU A 87 7.85 3.53 -2.67
CA LEU A 87 9.06 2.97 -3.30
C LEU A 87 10.35 3.45 -2.61
N GLU A 88 10.38 4.69 -2.13
CA GLU A 88 11.50 5.20 -1.32
C GLU A 88 11.64 4.42 0.00
N TRP A 89 10.52 4.15 0.68
CA TRP A 89 10.54 3.28 1.86
C TRP A 89 11.03 1.87 1.53
N LEU A 90 10.59 1.31 0.40
CA LEU A 90 11.02 -0.01 -0.07
C LEU A 90 12.52 -0.06 -0.33
N ASP A 91 13.07 0.95 -1.01
CA ASP A 91 14.51 1.04 -1.31
C ASP A 91 15.38 1.11 -0.05
N ASN A 92 14.84 1.67 1.05
CA ASN A 92 15.53 1.82 2.33
C ASN A 92 15.21 0.70 3.33
N ALA A 93 14.37 -0.28 2.98
CA ALA A 93 13.90 -1.33 3.89
C ALA A 93 14.95 -2.41 4.21
N GLY A 94 16.06 -2.43 3.46
CA GLY A 94 17.05 -3.50 3.49
C GLY A 94 16.53 -4.77 2.83
N GLU A 95 17.08 -5.92 3.20
CA GLU A 95 16.63 -7.21 2.68
C GLU A 95 15.24 -7.57 3.24
N LEU A 96 14.36 -8.00 2.34
CA LEU A 96 13.02 -8.50 2.63
C LEU A 96 12.89 -9.93 2.08
N ASP A 97 12.06 -10.74 2.72
CA ASP A 97 11.73 -12.11 2.29
C ASP A 97 10.39 -12.18 1.55
N GLY A 98 9.61 -11.10 1.58
CA GLY A 98 8.34 -10.97 0.87
C GLY A 98 7.67 -9.62 1.11
N ILE A 99 6.60 -9.37 0.36
CA ILE A 99 5.78 -8.16 0.49
C ILE A 99 4.31 -8.53 0.59
N LEU A 100 3.62 -7.92 1.56
CA LEU A 100 2.17 -7.92 1.69
C LEU A 100 1.61 -6.57 1.24
N LEU A 101 0.78 -6.59 0.19
CA LEU A 101 0.06 -5.43 -0.33
C LEU A 101 -1.37 -5.44 0.18
N CYS A 102 -1.71 -4.47 1.03
CA CYS A 102 -3.08 -4.21 1.47
C CYS A 102 -3.77 -3.30 0.46
N LEU A 103 -4.46 -3.90 -0.51
CA LEU A 103 -5.09 -3.19 -1.63
C LEU A 103 -6.61 -3.29 -1.56
N HIS A 104 -7.31 -2.42 -2.28
CA HIS A 104 -8.76 -2.54 -2.46
C HIS A 104 -9.10 -3.41 -3.67
N GLY A 105 -8.48 -3.17 -4.82
CA GLY A 105 -8.79 -3.82 -6.10
C GLY A 105 -9.68 -3.01 -7.03
N ALA A 106 -10.13 -1.83 -6.61
CA ALA A 106 -10.95 -0.91 -7.38
C ALA A 106 -10.42 0.54 -7.34
N GLY A 107 -9.13 0.69 -7.05
CA GLY A 107 -8.44 1.96 -7.09
C GLY A 107 -8.15 2.40 -8.53
N ALA A 108 -8.21 3.71 -8.77
CA ALA A 108 -7.86 4.28 -10.05
C ALA A 108 -7.22 5.66 -9.85
N ALA A 109 -6.20 5.97 -10.64
CA ALA A 109 -5.62 7.30 -10.73
C ALA A 109 -5.78 7.86 -12.14
N VAL A 110 -5.78 9.18 -12.27
CA VAL A 110 -5.90 9.87 -13.56
C VAL A 110 -4.82 9.42 -14.55
N ASN A 111 -3.60 9.18 -14.07
CA ASN A 111 -2.46 8.72 -14.86
C ASN A 111 -2.26 7.19 -14.83
N ALA A 112 -2.99 6.46 -14.00
CA ALA A 112 -2.92 5.00 -13.88
C ALA A 112 -4.33 4.43 -13.60
N PRO A 113 -5.11 4.11 -14.65
CA PRO A 113 -6.46 3.55 -14.49
C PRO A 113 -6.48 2.20 -13.77
N ASP A 114 -5.41 1.41 -13.92
CA ASP A 114 -5.11 0.22 -13.10
C ASP A 114 -4.03 0.61 -12.08
N MET A 115 -4.46 1.28 -11.02
CA MET A 115 -3.58 1.89 -10.03
C MET A 115 -2.84 0.82 -9.21
N GLU A 116 -3.54 -0.24 -8.81
CA GLU A 116 -2.98 -1.36 -8.07
C GLU A 116 -2.01 -2.19 -8.92
N GLY A 117 -2.33 -2.46 -10.18
CA GLY A 117 -1.44 -3.18 -11.09
C GLY A 117 -0.18 -2.39 -11.43
N ASP A 118 -0.30 -1.07 -11.58
CA ASP A 118 0.86 -0.18 -11.74
C ASP A 118 1.76 -0.16 -10.50
N LEU A 119 1.19 -0.08 -9.30
CA LEU A 119 1.94 -0.13 -8.04
C LEU A 119 2.64 -1.49 -7.87
N ALA A 120 1.93 -2.60 -8.08
CA ALA A 120 2.49 -3.94 -7.96
C ALA A 120 3.63 -4.18 -8.96
N ARG A 121 3.50 -3.67 -10.20
CA ARG A 121 4.57 -3.72 -11.21
C ARG A 121 5.80 -2.93 -10.78
N ALA A 122 5.61 -1.70 -10.30
CA ALA A 122 6.72 -0.87 -9.84
C ALA A 122 7.47 -1.51 -8.66
N ILE A 123 6.75 -2.14 -7.73
CA ILE A 123 7.36 -2.91 -6.64
C ILE A 123 8.14 -4.10 -7.19
N ARG A 124 7.54 -4.89 -8.11
CA ARG A 124 8.21 -6.03 -8.76
C ARG A 124 9.52 -5.63 -9.44
N GLU A 125 9.55 -4.49 -10.12
CA GLU A 125 10.76 -3.97 -10.76
C GLU A 125 11.89 -3.70 -9.75
N ARG A 126 11.57 -3.32 -8.50
CA ARG A 126 12.57 -3.11 -7.44
C ARG A 126 13.05 -4.39 -6.77
N VAL A 127 12.15 -5.35 -6.56
CA VAL A 127 12.47 -6.56 -5.78
C VAL A 127 12.85 -7.78 -6.62
N GLY A 128 12.68 -7.71 -7.94
CA GLY A 128 12.99 -8.81 -8.88
C GLY A 128 11.98 -9.96 -8.85
N ASP A 129 12.05 -10.87 -9.81
CA ASP A 129 10.98 -11.87 -10.07
C ASP A 129 10.81 -12.95 -8.99
N ALA A 130 11.86 -13.24 -8.23
CA ALA A 130 11.82 -14.32 -7.23
C ALA A 130 11.06 -13.94 -5.95
N MET A 131 10.95 -12.64 -5.65
CA MET A 131 10.34 -12.17 -4.39
C MET A 131 8.84 -12.49 -4.36
N PRO A 132 8.31 -13.15 -3.32
CA PRO A 132 6.87 -13.26 -3.13
C PRO A 132 6.23 -11.89 -2.90
N ILE A 133 5.20 -11.57 -3.69
CA ILE A 133 4.35 -10.40 -3.49
C ILE A 133 2.92 -10.92 -3.38
N VAL A 134 2.27 -10.68 -2.26
CA VAL A 134 0.90 -11.14 -1.99
C VAL A 134 0.01 -9.93 -1.76
N GLY A 135 -1.02 -9.78 -2.59
CA GLY A 135 -2.04 -8.75 -2.42
C GLY A 135 -3.30 -9.30 -1.77
N THR A 136 -3.88 -8.56 -0.83
CA THR A 136 -5.29 -8.73 -0.45
C THR A 136 -6.14 -7.74 -1.24
N LEU A 137 -7.36 -8.13 -1.57
CA LEU A 137 -8.36 -7.33 -2.29
C LEU A 137 -9.71 -7.46 -1.57
N ASP A 138 -10.62 -6.51 -1.80
CA ASP A 138 -12.03 -6.58 -1.36
C ASP A 138 -12.82 -7.61 -2.20
#